data_AF-A0AAV6N3B6-F1
#
_entry.id   AF-A0AAV6N3B6-F1
#
_cell.length_a   1.000
_cell.length_b   1.000
_cell.length_c   1.000
_cell.angle_alpha   90.00
_cell.angle_beta   90.00
_cell.angle_gamma   90.00
#
_symmetry.space_group_name_H-M   'P 1'
#
loop_
_entity.id
_entity.type
_entity.pdbx_description
1 polymer ?
#
loop_
_entity_poly.entity_id
_entity_poly.type
_entity_poly.pdbx_seq_one_letter_code
_entity_poly.pdbx_strand_id
1 'polypeptide(L)'
;MRSHLSRNMGLLCSRSRHYNEQDSEENAQAAEIERRIEQETEAEKHIQKLLLLGAGESGKSTIFKQIKLLFQTGFDETELKSYIPVIHANVYQTIKVLHDGSKELAQNDKEFSKYVLSNENKEIGEKLSDIGGRLDYPRLTREHAKDIETLWKDAAIQETYSRGNELQVPDCTQYFMENLQRLSDANYIPTKEDVLYARVRTTGVVEIQFSPVGENKKSGEVYRLFDVGGQRNERRKWIHLFEGVTAVIFCAAISEYDQTLFEDEQKNRMMETKELFEWVLKQECFENTSFMLFLNKFDIFEKKVLNVPLSVCEWFNDYQPVSTGKQEIEHAYEFVKKKFEELYFKSTAPDRVDRVFKPFQFPTALISLCSHAFKSLILSESITDFRSGYSQLRSHTSPSINLFYESLLRKIWHNSRDRSSLFFSFIESPWRWFSLILMEAHLICFQSSSSHLIDLEDIYFHILVYS
;
A
#
# COMPACT_ATOMS: atom_id res chain seq x y z
N MET A 1 49.11 -54.91 -63.85
CA MET A 1 48.19 -54.35 -64.85
C MET A 1 46.94 -53.89 -64.10
N ARG A 2 46.88 -52.60 -63.72
CA ARG A 2 46.06 -51.53 -64.34
C ARG A 2 44.55 -51.81 -64.19
N SER A 3 43.72 -50.98 -63.54
CA SER A 3 43.90 -49.67 -62.90
C SER A 3 42.66 -49.35 -62.05
N HIS A 4 42.88 -48.94 -60.80
CA HIS A 4 41.89 -48.50 -59.82
C HIS A 4 41.30 -47.11 -60.11
N LEU A 5 40.02 -46.94 -59.76
CA LEU A 5 39.35 -45.78 -59.14
C LEU A 5 40.12 -44.45 -59.08
N SER A 6 39.53 -43.36 -59.59
CA SER A 6 39.36 -42.08 -58.87
C SER A 6 38.73 -40.98 -59.74
N ARG A 7 37.82 -40.24 -59.12
CA ARG A 7 37.38 -38.84 -59.39
C ARG A 7 36.37 -38.54 -60.51
N ASN A 8 35.10 -38.58 -60.08
CA ASN A 8 34.15 -37.48 -60.27
C ASN A 8 34.80 -36.12 -59.99
N MET A 9 34.56 -35.12 -60.85
CA MET A 9 34.12 -33.78 -60.43
C MET A 9 33.89 -32.85 -61.64
N GLY A 10 32.75 -32.15 -61.61
CA GLY A 10 32.67 -30.77 -62.05
C GLY A 10 31.97 -30.50 -63.38
N LEU A 11 30.65 -30.31 -63.33
CA LEU A 11 29.99 -29.01 -63.58
C LEU A 11 28.51 -29.26 -63.86
N LEU A 12 27.67 -28.98 -62.88
CA LEU A 12 26.25 -28.65 -63.09
C LEU A 12 25.86 -27.67 -61.97
N CYS A 13 26.00 -26.38 -62.29
CA CYS A 13 25.46 -25.28 -61.52
C CYS A 13 23.93 -25.30 -61.61
N SER A 14 23.26 -25.71 -60.55
CA SER A 14 21.87 -25.35 -60.26
C SER A 14 21.59 -25.55 -58.76
N ARG A 15 22.17 -24.69 -57.91
CA ARG A 15 21.94 -24.71 -56.46
C ARG A 15 21.79 -23.31 -55.84
N SER A 16 21.10 -22.41 -56.55
CA SER A 16 20.90 -21.02 -56.13
C SER A 16 19.44 -20.63 -55.81
N ARG A 17 18.47 -21.55 -55.88
CA ARG A 17 17.05 -21.22 -55.59
C ARG A 17 16.59 -21.56 -54.17
N HIS A 18 17.10 -22.62 -53.55
CA HIS A 18 16.69 -23.00 -52.19
C HIS A 18 17.27 -22.12 -51.07
N TYR A 19 18.39 -21.43 -51.30
CA TYR A 19 18.95 -20.51 -50.30
C TYR A 19 18.13 -19.21 -50.18
N ASN A 20 17.64 -18.66 -51.30
CA ASN A 20 16.88 -17.41 -51.29
C ASN A 20 15.46 -17.53 -50.73
N GLU A 21 14.78 -18.67 -50.89
CA GLU A 21 13.43 -18.88 -50.33
C GLU A 21 13.49 -19.07 -48.81
N GLN A 22 14.49 -19.79 -48.31
CA GLN A 22 14.71 -19.97 -46.87
C GLN A 22 15.11 -18.64 -46.21
N ASP A 23 16.01 -17.87 -46.82
CA ASP A 23 16.34 -16.51 -46.36
C ASP A 23 15.13 -15.57 -46.44
N SER A 24 14.24 -15.72 -47.44
CA SER A 24 13.02 -14.91 -47.56
C SER A 24 11.98 -15.26 -46.50
N GLU A 25 11.83 -16.54 -46.16
CA GLU A 25 10.93 -17.00 -45.09
C GLU A 25 11.48 -16.61 -43.71
N GLU A 26 12.79 -16.73 -43.49
CA GLU A 26 13.47 -16.28 -42.26
C GLU A 26 13.37 -14.76 -42.09
N ASN A 27 13.53 -13.98 -43.17
CA ASN A 27 13.34 -12.53 -43.14
C ASN A 27 11.87 -12.13 -42.91
N ALA A 28 10.91 -12.87 -43.45
CA ALA A 28 9.48 -12.63 -43.19
C ALA A 28 9.10 -12.94 -41.74
N GLN A 29 9.66 -14.01 -41.17
CA GLN A 29 9.49 -14.34 -39.75
C GLN A 29 10.14 -13.29 -38.85
N ALA A 30 11.35 -12.83 -39.17
CA ALA A 30 12.03 -11.77 -38.43
C ALA A 30 11.23 -10.46 -38.46
N ALA A 31 10.70 -10.06 -39.63
CA ALA A 31 9.86 -8.87 -39.76
C ALA A 31 8.54 -8.98 -38.99
N GLU A 32 7.91 -10.16 -38.95
CA GLU A 32 6.70 -10.38 -38.14
C GLU A 32 7.00 -10.37 -36.64
N ILE A 33 8.16 -10.89 -36.21
CA ILE A 33 8.61 -10.80 -34.82
C ILE A 33 8.87 -9.34 -34.44
N GLU A 34 9.59 -8.58 -35.27
CA GLU A 34 9.87 -7.16 -35.04
C GLU A 34 8.58 -6.33 -34.97
N ARG A 35 7.63 -6.59 -35.88
CA ARG A 35 6.30 -5.96 -35.86
C ARG A 35 5.55 -6.28 -34.57
N ARG A 36 5.60 -7.51 -34.07
CA ARG A 36 4.97 -7.89 -32.79
C ARG A 36 5.65 -7.21 -31.61
N ILE A 37 6.98 -7.16 -31.58
CA ILE A 37 7.74 -6.46 -30.53
C ILE A 37 7.36 -4.99 -30.51
N GLU A 38 7.28 -4.33 -31.67
CA GLU A 38 6.92 -2.91 -31.76
C GLU A 38 5.47 -2.67 -31.30
N GLN A 39 4.54 -3.55 -31.68
CA GLN A 39 3.15 -3.48 -31.21
C GLN A 39 3.02 -3.71 -29.70
N GLU A 40 3.74 -4.68 -29.13
CA GLU A 40 3.77 -4.92 -27.69
C GLU A 40 4.42 -3.75 -26.95
N THR A 41 5.52 -3.20 -27.47
CA THR A 41 6.21 -2.03 -26.91
C THR A 41 5.29 -0.80 -26.89
N GLU A 42 4.54 -0.56 -27.97
CA GLU A 42 3.58 0.55 -28.04
C GLU A 42 2.40 0.34 -27.07
N ALA A 43 1.91 -0.89 -26.95
CA ALA A 43 0.89 -1.22 -25.95
C ALA A 43 1.41 -1.01 -24.53
N GLU A 44 2.67 -1.35 -24.23
CA GLU A 44 3.30 -1.16 -22.92
C GLU A 44 3.47 0.31 -22.53
N LYS A 45 3.63 1.23 -23.50
CA LYS A 45 3.73 2.68 -23.22
C LYS A 45 2.47 3.24 -22.55
N HIS A 46 1.31 2.64 -22.78
CA HIS A 46 0.04 3.05 -22.17
C HIS A 46 -0.25 2.37 -20.83
N ILE A 47 0.65 1.50 -20.38
CA ILE A 47 0.49 0.75 -19.13
C ILE A 47 1.12 1.54 -17.97
N GLN A 48 0.31 1.87 -16.97
CA GLN A 48 0.77 2.48 -15.74
C GLN A 48 1.15 1.38 -14.73
N LYS A 49 2.45 1.25 -14.45
CA LYS A 49 2.97 0.25 -13.49
C LYS A 49 2.96 0.84 -12.08
N LEU A 50 2.20 0.21 -11.18
CA LEU A 50 2.06 0.56 -9.76
C LEU A 50 2.73 -0.51 -8.90
N LEU A 51 3.63 -0.11 -8.00
CA LEU A 51 4.38 -1.04 -7.16
C LEU A 51 4.06 -0.85 -5.67
N LEU A 52 3.56 -1.90 -5.01
CA LEU A 52 3.33 -1.89 -3.55
C LEU A 52 4.61 -2.26 -2.80
N LEU A 53 5.16 -1.33 -2.03
CA LEU A 53 6.35 -1.55 -1.20
C LEU A 53 6.05 -1.33 0.29
N GLY A 54 6.90 -1.85 1.16
CA GLY A 54 6.76 -1.74 2.61
C GLY A 54 7.14 -3.01 3.36
N ALA A 55 7.33 -2.91 4.67
CA ALA A 55 7.77 -4.00 5.53
C ALA A 55 6.78 -5.19 5.54
N GLY A 56 7.20 -6.33 6.09
CA GLY A 56 6.30 -7.46 6.32
C GLY A 56 5.07 -7.00 7.12
N GLU A 57 3.90 -7.57 6.82
CA GLU A 57 2.64 -7.27 7.56
C GLU A 57 2.13 -5.81 7.50
N SER A 58 2.75 -4.93 6.71
CA SER A 58 2.31 -3.53 6.59
C SER A 58 0.95 -3.32 5.90
N GLY A 59 0.36 -4.39 5.35
CA GLY A 59 -0.97 -4.41 4.72
C GLY A 59 -1.02 -4.24 3.19
N LYS A 60 0.14 -4.35 2.51
CA LYS A 60 0.24 -4.36 1.03
C LYS A 60 -0.76 -5.32 0.38
N SER A 61 -0.73 -6.60 0.77
CA SER A 61 -1.60 -7.62 0.19
C SER A 61 -3.07 -7.38 0.49
N THR A 62 -3.40 -6.70 1.59
CA THR A 62 -4.79 -6.28 1.87
C THR A 62 -5.21 -5.17 0.91
N ILE A 63 -4.36 -4.17 0.66
CA ILE A 63 -4.62 -3.13 -0.35
C ILE A 63 -4.75 -3.75 -1.74
N PHE A 64 -3.86 -4.69 -2.10
CA PHE A 64 -3.93 -5.42 -3.36
C PHE A 64 -5.26 -6.16 -3.54
N LYS A 65 -5.70 -6.91 -2.52
CA LYS A 65 -7.01 -7.59 -2.50
C LYS A 65 -8.17 -6.60 -2.62
N GLN A 66 -8.11 -5.45 -1.95
CA GLN A 66 -9.13 -4.39 -2.06
C GLN A 66 -9.20 -3.83 -3.50
N ILE A 67 -8.06 -3.58 -4.14
CA ILE A 67 -8.02 -3.09 -5.53
C ILE A 67 -8.62 -4.16 -6.46
N LYS A 68 -8.28 -5.43 -6.27
CA LYS A 68 -8.92 -6.54 -7.00
C LYS A 68 -10.44 -6.55 -6.83
N LEU A 69 -10.95 -6.32 -5.62
CA LEU A 69 -12.38 -6.22 -5.36
C LEU A 69 -13.06 -5.02 -6.04
N LEU A 70 -12.36 -3.89 -6.14
CA LEU A 70 -12.90 -2.63 -6.66
C LEU A 70 -12.87 -2.52 -8.19
N PHE A 71 -11.85 -3.11 -8.83
CA PHE A 71 -11.55 -2.88 -10.25
C PHE A 71 -11.57 -4.15 -11.11
N GLN A 72 -11.61 -5.34 -10.51
CA GLN A 72 -11.86 -6.60 -11.23
C GLN A 72 -13.23 -7.16 -10.83
N THR A 73 -13.57 -8.36 -11.31
CA THR A 73 -14.79 -9.10 -10.93
C THR A 73 -14.77 -9.60 -9.47
N GLY A 74 -13.74 -9.22 -8.69
CA GLY A 74 -13.53 -9.68 -7.32
C GLY A 74 -12.98 -11.10 -7.26
N PHE A 75 -13.42 -11.86 -6.24
CA PHE A 75 -13.07 -13.26 -6.04
C PHE A 75 -14.24 -14.14 -6.50
N ASP A 76 -13.97 -15.10 -7.38
CA ASP A 76 -14.95 -16.13 -7.73
C ASP A 76 -15.06 -17.20 -6.62
N GLU A 77 -16.08 -18.05 -6.69
CA GLU A 77 -16.31 -19.07 -5.65
C GLU A 77 -15.15 -20.09 -5.52
N THR A 78 -14.46 -20.38 -6.63
CA THR A 78 -13.31 -21.30 -6.63
C THR A 78 -12.14 -20.68 -5.90
N GLU A 79 -11.85 -19.41 -6.17
CA GLU A 79 -10.83 -18.63 -5.50
C GLU A 79 -11.17 -18.44 -4.01
N LEU A 80 -12.42 -18.11 -3.67
CA LEU A 80 -12.87 -18.04 -2.27
C LEU A 80 -12.63 -19.36 -1.54
N LYS A 81 -13.02 -20.50 -2.13
CA LYS A 81 -12.80 -21.83 -1.53
C LYS A 81 -11.32 -22.17 -1.35
N SER A 82 -10.44 -21.65 -2.21
CA SER A 82 -8.99 -21.83 -2.08
C SER A 82 -8.41 -21.21 -0.79
N TYR A 83 -9.10 -20.24 -0.18
CA TYR A 83 -8.71 -19.62 1.10
C TYR A 83 -9.12 -20.42 2.34
N ILE A 84 -9.99 -21.44 2.23
CA ILE A 84 -10.45 -22.23 3.39
C ILE A 84 -9.27 -22.81 4.20
N PRO A 85 -8.28 -23.50 3.60
CA PRO A 85 -7.15 -24.06 4.35
C PRO A 85 -6.30 -22.97 5.02
N VAL A 86 -6.14 -21.82 4.36
CA VAL A 86 -5.39 -20.68 4.88
C VAL A 86 -6.07 -20.10 6.11
N ILE A 87 -7.39 -19.90 6.05
CA ILE A 87 -8.16 -19.33 7.16
C ILE A 87 -8.13 -20.29 8.36
N HIS A 88 -8.31 -21.59 8.12
CA HIS A 88 -8.21 -22.61 9.17
C HIS A 88 -6.80 -22.64 9.78
N ALA A 89 -5.75 -22.58 8.97
CA ALA A 89 -4.38 -22.48 9.45
C ALA A 89 -4.14 -21.21 10.29
N ASN A 90 -4.66 -20.06 9.87
CA ASN A 90 -4.54 -18.81 10.63
C ASN A 90 -5.22 -18.93 12.00
N VAL A 91 -6.40 -19.55 12.09
CA VAL A 91 -7.10 -19.79 13.36
C VAL A 91 -6.22 -20.62 14.32
N TYR A 92 -5.67 -21.75 13.86
CA TYR A 92 -4.81 -22.61 14.68
C TYR A 92 -3.49 -21.93 15.07
N GLN A 93 -2.87 -21.21 14.15
CA GLN A 93 -1.64 -20.48 14.42
C GLN A 93 -1.86 -19.40 15.48
N THR A 94 -2.96 -18.64 15.38
CA THR A 94 -3.28 -17.60 16.34
C THR A 94 -3.46 -18.17 17.74
N ILE A 95 -4.26 -19.23 17.91
CA ILE A 95 -4.49 -19.78 19.25
C ILE A 95 -3.21 -20.41 19.83
N LYS A 96 -2.36 -21.01 18.99
CA LYS A 96 -1.05 -21.50 19.41
C LYS A 96 -0.15 -20.37 19.91
N VAL A 97 -0.04 -19.26 19.17
CA VAL A 97 0.78 -18.11 19.58
C VAL A 97 0.33 -17.59 20.95
N LEU A 98 -0.97 -17.50 21.19
CA LEU A 98 -1.50 -17.08 22.48
C LEU A 98 -1.23 -18.07 23.60
N HIS A 99 -1.41 -19.37 23.35
CA HIS A 99 -1.14 -20.40 24.34
C HIS A 99 0.37 -20.48 24.70
N ASP A 100 1.23 -20.50 23.70
CA ASP A 100 2.67 -20.57 23.92
C ASP A 100 3.20 -19.28 24.56
N GLY A 101 2.67 -18.13 24.15
CA GLY A 101 2.93 -16.84 24.79
C GLY A 101 2.49 -16.81 26.25
N SER A 102 1.36 -17.42 26.60
CA SER A 102 0.91 -17.50 28.00
C SER A 102 1.89 -18.30 28.85
N LYS A 103 2.43 -19.40 28.30
CA LYS A 103 3.46 -20.22 28.98
C LYS A 103 4.76 -19.44 29.18
N GLU A 104 5.19 -18.68 28.17
CA GLU A 104 6.41 -17.87 28.25
C GLU A 104 6.26 -16.75 29.29
N LEU A 105 5.14 -16.02 29.27
CA LEU A 105 4.83 -14.99 30.24
C LEU A 105 4.69 -15.55 31.66
N ALA A 106 4.11 -16.74 31.82
CA ALA A 106 4.06 -17.43 33.12
C ALA A 106 5.45 -17.83 33.66
N GLN A 107 6.50 -17.88 32.83
CA GLN A 107 7.86 -18.18 33.27
C GLN A 107 8.68 -16.92 33.57
N ASN A 108 8.44 -15.86 32.81
CA ASN A 108 9.31 -14.67 32.80
C ASN A 108 8.71 -13.47 33.53
N ASP A 109 7.38 -13.42 33.70
CA ASP A 109 6.69 -12.28 34.30
C ASP A 109 6.58 -12.39 35.83
N LYS A 110 6.61 -11.24 36.52
CA LYS A 110 6.47 -11.17 37.98
C LYS A 110 5.06 -11.55 38.44
N GLU A 111 4.04 -11.27 37.62
CA GLU A 111 2.64 -11.61 37.84
C GLU A 111 2.27 -12.93 37.13
N PHE A 112 3.18 -13.91 37.15
CA PHE A 112 3.04 -15.19 36.43
C PHE A 112 1.69 -15.89 36.59
N SER A 113 1.05 -15.77 37.76
CA SER A 113 -0.24 -16.40 38.06
C SER A 113 -1.37 -15.98 37.12
N LYS A 114 -1.29 -14.78 36.53
CA LYS A 114 -2.28 -14.28 35.56
C LYS A 114 -2.24 -15.04 34.24
N TYR A 115 -1.11 -15.65 33.88
CA TYR A 115 -0.90 -16.32 32.59
C TYR A 115 -1.01 -17.85 32.69
N VAL A 116 -1.32 -18.37 33.88
CA VAL A 116 -1.52 -19.81 34.10
C VAL A 116 -2.96 -20.19 33.75
N LEU A 117 -3.09 -21.04 32.73
CA LEU A 117 -4.36 -21.62 32.31
C LEU A 117 -5.07 -22.38 33.44
N SER A 118 -6.41 -22.35 33.41
CA SER A 118 -7.25 -23.21 34.25
C SER A 118 -6.94 -24.69 34.02
N ASN A 119 -7.14 -25.52 35.05
CA ASN A 119 -6.78 -26.94 34.98
C ASN A 119 -7.57 -27.68 33.90
N GLU A 120 -8.83 -27.29 33.65
CA GLU A 120 -9.67 -27.86 32.61
C GLU A 120 -9.17 -27.52 31.19
N ASN A 121 -8.52 -26.36 31.01
CA ASN A 121 -8.09 -25.87 29.70
C ASN A 121 -6.65 -26.25 29.33
N LYS A 122 -5.85 -26.77 30.26
CA LYS A 122 -4.46 -27.17 29.99
C LYS A 122 -4.35 -28.21 28.88
N GLU A 123 -5.15 -29.27 28.95
CA GLU A 123 -5.14 -30.34 27.94
C GLU A 123 -5.59 -29.82 26.57
N ILE A 124 -6.60 -28.95 26.54
CA ILE A 124 -7.06 -28.27 25.32
C ILE A 124 -5.94 -27.42 24.72
N GLY A 125 -5.24 -26.65 25.56
CA GLY A 125 -4.09 -25.83 25.16
C GLY A 125 -2.98 -26.64 24.51
N GLU A 126 -2.55 -27.75 25.13
CA GLU A 126 -1.51 -28.63 24.57
C GLU A 126 -1.96 -29.25 23.25
N LYS A 127 -3.20 -29.76 23.17
CA LYS A 127 -3.78 -30.32 21.94
C LYS A 127 -3.75 -29.30 20.80
N LEU A 128 -4.19 -28.07 21.04
CA LEU A 128 -4.25 -27.03 20.02
C LEU A 128 -2.86 -26.48 19.64
N SER A 129 -1.92 -26.40 20.59
CA SER A 129 -0.53 -26.02 20.32
C SER A 129 0.17 -27.06 19.43
N ASP A 130 -0.04 -28.35 19.71
CA ASP A 130 0.48 -29.43 18.85
C ASP A 130 -0.07 -29.33 17.41
N ILE A 131 -1.39 -29.14 17.24
CA ILE A 131 -1.99 -28.91 15.92
C ILE A 131 -1.39 -27.67 15.25
N GLY A 132 -1.24 -26.58 16.00
CA GLY A 132 -0.72 -25.32 15.49
C GLY A 132 0.75 -25.41 15.01
N GLY A 133 1.52 -26.36 15.54
CA GLY A 133 2.92 -26.62 15.19
C GLY A 133 3.12 -27.47 13.94
N ARG A 134 2.05 -28.05 13.38
CA ARG A 134 2.09 -28.87 12.17
C ARG A 134 2.11 -28.00 10.91
N LEU A 135 2.59 -28.57 9.80
CA LEU A 135 2.50 -27.94 8.48
C LEU A 135 1.17 -28.29 7.77
N ASP A 136 0.58 -29.43 8.11
CA ASP A 136 -0.68 -29.94 7.61
C ASP A 136 -1.81 -29.67 8.60
N TYR A 137 -2.37 -28.46 8.52
CA TYR A 137 -3.49 -28.07 9.37
C TYR A 137 -4.73 -28.92 9.05
N PRO A 138 -5.39 -29.52 10.06
CA PRO A 138 -6.67 -30.18 9.84
C PRO A 138 -7.73 -29.13 9.48
N ARG A 139 -8.83 -29.58 8.87
CA ARG A 139 -10.01 -28.72 8.74
C ARG A 139 -10.51 -28.31 10.12
N LEU A 140 -10.90 -27.05 10.25
CA LEU A 140 -11.55 -26.55 11.46
C LEU A 140 -12.93 -27.20 11.58
N THR A 141 -13.09 -28.11 12.53
CA THR A 141 -14.37 -28.78 12.82
C THR A 141 -15.10 -28.02 13.92
N ARG A 142 -16.40 -28.31 14.11
CA ARG A 142 -17.18 -27.75 15.23
C ARG A 142 -16.63 -28.14 16.59
N GLU A 143 -15.97 -29.28 16.71
CA GLU A 143 -15.29 -29.70 17.94
C GLU A 143 -14.08 -28.81 18.20
N HIS A 144 -13.18 -28.67 17.20
CA HIS A 144 -12.02 -27.80 17.31
C HIS A 144 -12.41 -26.34 17.58
N ALA A 145 -13.47 -25.83 16.95
CA ALA A 145 -13.98 -24.49 17.19
C ALA A 145 -14.45 -24.30 18.65
N LYS A 146 -15.09 -25.31 19.27
CA LYS A 146 -15.48 -25.24 20.68
C LYS A 146 -14.28 -25.26 21.61
N ASP A 147 -13.29 -26.11 21.33
CA ASP A 147 -12.02 -26.17 22.08
C ASP A 147 -11.32 -24.80 22.04
N ILE A 148 -11.20 -24.20 20.86
CA ILE A 148 -10.59 -22.88 20.66
C ILE A 148 -11.42 -21.78 21.34
N GLU A 149 -12.75 -21.81 21.23
CA GLU A 149 -13.63 -20.84 21.88
C GLU A 149 -13.52 -20.92 23.41
N THR A 150 -13.37 -22.14 23.96
CA THR A 150 -13.17 -22.38 25.39
C THR A 150 -11.85 -21.82 25.86
N LEU A 151 -10.78 -22.11 25.11
CA LEU A 151 -9.44 -21.60 25.41
C LEU A 151 -9.36 -20.08 25.26
N TRP A 152 -9.98 -19.50 24.23
CA TRP A 152 -10.04 -18.06 24.01
C TRP A 152 -10.71 -17.32 25.17
N LYS A 153 -11.72 -17.91 25.80
CA LYS A 153 -12.41 -17.32 26.98
C LYS A 153 -11.63 -17.46 28.29
N ASP A 154 -10.55 -18.23 28.32
CA ASP A 154 -9.71 -18.37 29.52
C ASP A 154 -9.05 -17.03 29.86
N ALA A 155 -9.07 -16.66 31.15
CA ALA A 155 -8.53 -15.40 31.63
C ALA A 155 -7.04 -15.27 31.31
N ALA A 156 -6.27 -16.37 31.35
CA ALA A 156 -4.85 -16.35 31.02
C ALA A 156 -4.60 -16.02 29.55
N ILE A 157 -5.45 -16.52 28.66
CA ILE A 157 -5.35 -16.25 27.22
C ILE A 157 -5.76 -14.81 26.92
N GLN A 158 -6.80 -14.29 27.58
CA GLN A 158 -7.21 -12.89 27.44
C GLN A 158 -6.14 -11.92 27.96
N GLU A 159 -5.53 -12.21 29.11
CA GLU A 159 -4.41 -11.43 29.64
C GLU A 159 -3.21 -11.48 28.69
N THR A 160 -2.89 -12.66 28.16
CA THR A 160 -1.83 -12.81 27.16
C THR A 160 -2.11 -12.01 25.90
N TYR A 161 -3.36 -12.03 25.40
CA TYR A 161 -3.77 -11.26 24.24
C TYR A 161 -3.63 -9.74 24.45
N SER A 162 -3.88 -9.25 25.67
CA SER A 162 -3.67 -7.83 26.03
C SER A 162 -2.22 -7.37 25.87
N ARG A 163 -1.26 -8.29 26.01
CA ARG A 163 0.18 -8.10 25.77
C ARG A 163 0.61 -8.59 24.39
N GLY A 164 -0.35 -8.69 23.46
CA GLY A 164 -0.12 -9.20 22.12
C GLY A 164 0.89 -8.41 21.30
N ASN A 165 1.29 -7.19 21.72
CA ASN A 165 2.36 -6.41 21.11
C ASN A 165 3.77 -6.95 21.41
N GLU A 166 3.95 -7.66 22.52
CA GLU A 166 5.20 -8.35 22.87
C GLU A 166 5.32 -9.70 22.14
N LEU A 167 4.20 -10.16 21.60
CA LEU A 167 4.05 -11.43 20.89
C LEU A 167 3.86 -11.18 19.40
N GLN A 168 4.00 -12.23 18.59
CA GLN A 168 3.74 -12.16 17.14
C GLN A 168 2.26 -12.46 16.83
N VAL A 169 1.34 -11.86 17.59
CA VAL A 169 -0.11 -12.10 17.47
C VAL A 169 -0.66 -11.39 16.21
N PRO A 170 -1.39 -12.09 15.32
CA PRO A 170 -1.98 -11.45 14.14
C PRO A 170 -3.06 -10.44 14.49
N ASP A 171 -3.11 -9.31 13.77
CA ASP A 171 -4.14 -8.27 13.95
C ASP A 171 -5.59 -8.78 13.76
N CYS A 172 -5.77 -9.80 12.93
CA CYS A 172 -7.08 -10.41 12.62
C CYS A 172 -7.57 -11.40 13.69
N THR A 173 -6.84 -11.55 14.81
CA THR A 173 -7.15 -12.52 15.88
C THR A 173 -8.59 -12.40 16.35
N GLN A 174 -9.01 -11.20 16.79
CA GLN A 174 -10.36 -10.99 17.30
C GLN A 174 -11.45 -11.37 16.29
N TYR A 175 -11.27 -10.97 15.02
CA TYR A 175 -12.21 -11.28 13.94
C TYR A 175 -12.43 -12.79 13.80
N PHE A 176 -11.35 -13.58 13.76
CA PHE A 176 -11.47 -15.03 13.62
C PHE A 176 -12.05 -15.69 14.87
N MET A 177 -11.66 -15.25 16.07
CA MET A 177 -12.18 -15.81 17.32
C MET A 177 -13.68 -15.57 17.48
N GLU A 178 -14.19 -14.41 17.05
CA GLU A 178 -15.62 -14.08 17.09
C GLU A 178 -16.45 -14.85 16.04
N ASN A 179 -15.80 -15.40 14.99
CA ASN A 179 -16.47 -16.05 13.87
C ASN A 179 -16.30 -17.58 13.82
N LEU A 180 -15.69 -18.22 14.84
CA LEU A 180 -15.34 -19.64 14.84
C LEU A 180 -16.48 -20.60 14.45
N GLN A 181 -17.72 -20.32 14.89
CA GLN A 181 -18.87 -21.15 14.57
C GLN A 181 -19.19 -21.15 13.07
N ARG A 182 -19.06 -19.99 12.40
CA ARG A 182 -19.25 -19.86 10.95
C ARG A 182 -18.09 -20.50 10.18
N LEU A 183 -16.86 -20.27 10.63
CA LEU A 183 -15.64 -20.78 9.99
C LEU A 183 -15.51 -22.32 10.05
N SER A 184 -16.17 -22.95 11.02
CA SER A 184 -16.17 -24.40 11.26
C SER A 184 -17.36 -25.15 10.64
N ASP A 185 -18.24 -24.45 9.92
CA ASP A 185 -19.35 -25.10 9.24
C ASP A 185 -18.86 -26.00 8.08
N ALA A 186 -19.50 -27.15 7.89
CA ALA A 186 -19.12 -28.10 6.84
C ALA A 186 -19.30 -27.53 5.43
N ASN A 187 -20.27 -26.62 5.26
CA ASN A 187 -20.57 -25.95 3.99
C ASN A 187 -20.00 -24.51 3.95
N TYR A 188 -19.04 -24.20 4.81
CA TYR A 188 -18.42 -22.88 4.87
C TYR A 188 -17.81 -22.48 3.51
N ILE A 189 -18.23 -21.31 3.02
CA ILE A 189 -17.63 -20.61 1.89
C ILE A 189 -17.09 -19.27 2.43
N PRO A 190 -15.79 -18.96 2.25
CA PRO A 190 -15.24 -17.71 2.71
C PRO A 190 -15.94 -16.51 2.11
N THR A 191 -16.21 -15.51 2.94
CA THR A 191 -16.64 -14.20 2.51
C THR A 191 -15.46 -13.39 1.99
N LYS A 192 -15.74 -12.30 1.29
CA LYS A 192 -14.70 -11.34 0.85
C LYS A 192 -13.94 -10.77 2.06
N GLU A 193 -14.62 -10.57 3.17
CA GLU A 193 -14.03 -10.08 4.42
C GLU A 193 -13.06 -11.11 5.03
N ASP A 194 -13.44 -12.39 5.06
CA ASP A 194 -12.55 -13.47 5.50
C ASP A 194 -11.25 -13.49 4.67
N VAL A 195 -11.36 -13.31 3.35
CA VAL A 195 -10.21 -13.25 2.45
C VAL A 195 -9.33 -12.03 2.72
N LEU A 196 -9.91 -10.88 3.08
CA LEU A 196 -9.16 -9.67 3.44
C LEU A 196 -8.37 -9.87 4.74
N TYR A 197 -8.94 -10.54 5.74
CA TYR A 197 -8.29 -10.86 7.01
C TYR A 197 -7.35 -12.07 6.94
N ALA A 198 -7.53 -12.96 5.97
CA ALA A 198 -6.68 -14.13 5.78
C ALA A 198 -5.22 -13.71 5.52
N ARG A 199 -4.35 -14.13 6.42
CA ARG A 199 -2.92 -13.88 6.39
C ARG A 199 -2.25 -14.97 5.56
N VAL A 200 -1.87 -14.59 4.35
CA VAL A 200 -0.98 -15.36 3.48
C VAL A 200 0.37 -14.66 3.46
N ARG A 201 1.44 -15.39 3.78
CA ARG A 201 2.79 -14.86 3.59
C ARG A 201 3.06 -14.78 2.09
N THR A 202 3.06 -13.57 1.54
CA THR A 202 3.35 -13.35 0.12
C THR A 202 4.78 -13.74 -0.20
N THR A 203 4.94 -14.74 -1.06
CA THR A 203 6.23 -15.18 -1.60
C THR A 203 6.27 -14.89 -3.09
N GLY A 204 7.32 -14.22 -3.55
CA GLY A 204 7.45 -13.81 -4.94
C GLY A 204 6.68 -12.52 -5.26
N VAL A 205 6.17 -12.46 -6.49
CA VAL A 205 5.49 -11.31 -7.06
C VAL A 205 4.11 -11.77 -7.53
N VAL A 206 3.08 -11.02 -7.16
CA VAL A 206 1.71 -11.22 -7.65
C VAL A 206 1.29 -9.95 -8.38
N GLU A 207 0.72 -10.12 -9.57
CA GLU A 207 0.28 -9.03 -10.42
C GLU A 207 -1.24 -9.10 -10.65
N ILE A 208 -1.88 -7.94 -10.68
CA ILE A 208 -3.20 -7.78 -11.30
C ILE A 208 -3.16 -6.67 -12.34
N GLN A 209 -3.91 -6.87 -13.40
CA GLN A 209 -4.17 -5.84 -14.40
C GLN A 209 -5.61 -5.36 -14.27
N PHE A 210 -5.82 -4.05 -14.29
CA PHE A 210 -7.15 -3.45 -14.29
C PHE A 210 -7.19 -2.19 -15.14
N SER A 211 -8.38 -1.86 -15.64
CA SER A 211 -8.63 -0.60 -16.34
C SER A 211 -9.74 0.15 -15.60
N PRO A 212 -9.67 1.48 -15.51
CA PRO A 212 -10.75 2.27 -14.94
C PRO A 212 -12.06 2.03 -15.69
N VAL A 213 -13.10 1.61 -14.97
CA VAL A 213 -14.46 1.45 -15.52
C VAL A 213 -15.30 2.65 -15.08
N GLY A 214 -15.74 3.49 -16.03
CA GLY A 214 -16.54 4.71 -15.78
C GLY A 214 -16.83 5.55 -17.03
N GLU A 215 -17.61 6.63 -16.88
CA GLU A 215 -18.19 7.46 -17.98
C GLU A 215 -17.15 8.11 -18.92
N ASN A 216 -15.89 8.22 -18.49
CA ASN A 216 -14.80 8.68 -19.34
C ASN A 216 -14.08 7.51 -20.03
N LYS A 217 -14.78 6.83 -20.95
CA LYS A 217 -14.24 5.78 -21.86
C LYS A 217 -13.10 6.25 -22.80
N LYS A 218 -12.48 7.41 -22.54
CA LYS A 218 -11.49 8.02 -23.42
C LYS A 218 -10.06 7.56 -23.16
N SER A 219 -9.72 7.08 -21.98
CA SER A 219 -8.36 6.60 -21.72
C SER A 219 -8.31 5.08 -21.83
N GLY A 220 -7.73 4.56 -22.90
CA GLY A 220 -7.35 3.14 -23.02
C GLY A 220 -6.22 2.75 -22.05
N GLU A 221 -6.17 3.41 -20.89
CA GLU A 221 -5.15 3.24 -19.87
C GLU A 221 -5.37 1.93 -19.13
N VAL A 222 -4.26 1.24 -18.94
CA VAL A 222 -4.20 -0.04 -18.26
C VAL A 222 -3.28 0.12 -17.08
N TYR A 223 -3.73 -0.28 -15.90
CA TYR A 223 -2.90 -0.28 -14.70
C TYR A 223 -2.47 -1.71 -14.42
N ARG A 224 -1.16 -1.89 -14.15
CA ARG A 224 -0.61 -3.12 -13.61
C ARG A 224 -0.15 -2.85 -12.20
N LEU A 225 -0.76 -3.53 -11.23
CA LEU A 225 -0.39 -3.44 -9.83
C LEU A 225 0.38 -4.69 -9.42
N PHE A 226 1.54 -4.47 -8.80
CA PHE A 226 2.41 -5.53 -8.31
C PHE A 226 2.42 -5.54 -6.77
N ASP A 227 2.05 -6.67 -6.16
CA ASP A 227 2.28 -6.98 -4.75
C ASP A 227 3.52 -7.85 -4.61
N VAL A 228 4.40 -7.47 -3.69
CA VAL A 228 5.65 -8.18 -3.41
C VAL A 228 5.78 -8.51 -1.92
N GLY A 229 6.46 -9.62 -1.64
CA GLY A 229 6.78 -10.00 -0.26
C GLY A 229 7.54 -8.90 0.48
N GLY A 230 7.04 -8.51 1.66
CA GLY A 230 7.60 -7.44 2.49
C GLY A 230 8.74 -7.86 3.44
N GLN A 231 8.85 -9.16 3.70
CA GLN A 231 9.84 -9.74 4.61
C GLN A 231 11.25 -9.63 4.03
N ARG A 232 12.26 -9.54 4.90
CA ARG A 232 13.65 -9.26 4.49
C ARG A 232 14.17 -10.23 3.41
N ASN A 233 13.83 -11.52 3.53
CA ASN A 233 14.22 -12.56 2.58
C ASN A 233 13.56 -12.46 1.19
N GLU A 234 12.46 -11.73 1.07
CA GLU A 234 11.73 -11.53 -0.20
C GLU A 234 12.19 -10.27 -0.95
N ARG A 235 12.79 -9.29 -0.26
CA ARG A 235 13.12 -7.97 -0.85
C ARG A 235 14.14 -8.02 -1.99
N ARG A 236 14.98 -9.06 -2.04
CA ARG A 236 15.92 -9.27 -3.17
C ARG A 236 15.21 -9.39 -4.53
N LYS A 237 13.92 -9.75 -4.53
CA LYS A 237 13.12 -9.91 -5.74
C LYS A 237 12.56 -8.58 -6.27
N TRP A 238 12.58 -7.51 -5.46
CA TRP A 238 11.95 -6.24 -5.79
C TRP A 238 12.61 -5.53 -6.97
N ILE A 239 13.94 -5.63 -7.08
CA ILE A 239 14.73 -4.96 -8.11
C ILE A 239 14.28 -5.32 -9.53
N HIS A 240 13.73 -6.52 -9.73
CA HIS A 240 13.21 -6.99 -11.02
C HIS A 240 11.95 -6.26 -11.49
N LEU A 241 11.31 -5.46 -10.61
CA LEU A 241 10.08 -4.75 -10.90
C LEU A 241 10.26 -3.23 -10.95
N PHE A 242 11.48 -2.73 -10.70
CA PHE A 242 11.73 -1.29 -10.54
C PHE A 242 11.74 -0.54 -11.88
N GLU A 243 11.91 -1.23 -13.00
CA GLU A 243 11.97 -0.62 -14.31
C GLU A 243 10.59 -0.17 -14.82
N GLY A 244 10.51 1.10 -15.22
CA GLY A 244 9.30 1.69 -15.80
C GLY A 244 8.14 1.83 -14.79
N VAL A 245 8.42 1.90 -13.50
CA VAL A 245 7.38 2.12 -12.48
C VAL A 245 6.87 3.56 -12.53
N THR A 246 5.58 3.71 -12.81
CA THR A 246 4.86 4.98 -12.81
C THR A 246 4.78 5.55 -11.39
N ALA A 247 4.34 4.73 -10.43
CA ALA A 247 4.21 5.15 -9.04
C ALA A 247 4.50 4.01 -8.05
N VAL A 248 5.11 4.37 -6.92
CA VAL A 248 5.30 3.50 -5.76
C VAL A 248 4.23 3.84 -4.73
N ILE A 249 3.53 2.82 -4.24
CA ILE A 249 2.63 2.90 -3.09
C ILE A 249 3.36 2.26 -1.91
N PHE A 250 3.92 3.08 -1.04
CA PHE A 250 4.62 2.62 0.15
C PHE A 250 3.64 2.47 1.32
N CYS A 251 3.54 1.27 1.89
CA CYS A 251 2.64 0.96 2.98
C CYS A 251 3.42 0.87 4.30
N ALA A 252 3.08 1.75 5.25
CA ALA A 252 3.62 1.76 6.60
C ALA A 252 2.50 1.47 7.60
N ALA A 253 2.64 0.42 8.41
CA ALA A 253 1.70 0.13 9.48
C ALA A 253 2.04 0.96 10.71
N ILE A 254 1.28 2.03 10.96
CA ILE A 254 1.59 2.98 12.03
C ILE A 254 1.36 2.40 13.43
N SER A 255 0.58 1.33 13.54
CA SER A 255 0.31 0.62 14.80
C SER A 255 1.46 -0.26 15.31
N GLU A 256 2.53 -0.42 14.55
CA GLU A 256 3.65 -1.34 14.87
C GLU A 256 4.82 -0.63 15.59
N TYR A 257 4.60 0.57 16.13
CA TYR A 257 5.62 1.38 16.80
C TYR A 257 6.16 0.76 18.09
N ASP A 258 5.43 -0.16 18.70
CA ASP A 258 5.73 -0.85 19.95
C ASP A 258 6.03 -2.35 19.77
N GLN A 259 6.24 -2.80 18.52
CA GLN A 259 6.44 -4.20 18.18
C GLN A 259 7.84 -4.46 17.64
N THR A 260 8.32 -5.69 17.77
CA THR A 260 9.58 -6.17 17.19
C THR A 260 9.34 -7.03 15.95
N LEU A 261 10.33 -7.11 15.06
CA LEU A 261 10.23 -7.90 13.83
C LEU A 261 10.11 -9.38 14.16
N PHE A 262 9.35 -10.10 13.32
CA PHE A 262 9.33 -11.55 13.36
C PHE A 262 10.71 -12.15 13.06
N GLU A 263 11.47 -11.52 12.15
CA GLU A 263 12.81 -11.97 11.76
C GLU A 263 13.92 -11.57 12.74
N ASP A 264 13.66 -10.65 13.67
CA ASP A 264 14.67 -10.03 14.54
C ASP A 264 14.01 -9.40 15.78
N GLU A 265 14.00 -10.14 16.89
CA GLU A 265 13.36 -9.74 18.14
C GLU A 265 13.98 -8.48 18.79
N GLN A 266 15.17 -8.05 18.35
CA GLN A 266 15.82 -6.83 18.85
C GLN A 266 15.46 -5.60 18.02
N LYS A 267 14.89 -5.77 16.82
CA LYS A 267 14.59 -4.68 15.90
C LYS A 267 13.13 -4.28 15.98
N ASN A 268 12.88 -3.04 16.38
CA ASN A 268 11.54 -2.43 16.33
C ASN A 268 11.01 -2.34 14.88
N ARG A 269 9.74 -2.72 14.66
CA ARG A 269 9.10 -2.77 13.33
C ARG A 269 8.97 -1.40 12.66
N MET A 270 8.70 -0.34 13.44
CA MET A 270 8.63 1.02 12.90
C MET A 270 10.00 1.55 12.49
N MET A 271 11.06 1.21 13.25
CA MET A 271 12.44 1.53 12.85
C MET A 271 12.85 0.82 11.56
N GLU A 272 12.47 -0.46 11.39
CA GLU A 272 12.65 -1.17 10.12
C GLU A 272 11.89 -0.48 8.97
N THR A 273 10.65 -0.06 9.21
CA THR A 273 9.83 0.64 8.22
C THR A 273 10.45 1.96 7.79
N LYS A 274 10.99 2.73 8.75
CA LYS A 274 11.75 3.96 8.52
C LYS A 274 12.96 3.72 7.63
N GLU A 275 13.82 2.77 8.00
CA GLU A 275 15.04 2.44 7.25
C GLU A 275 14.73 1.94 5.84
N LEU A 276 13.68 1.12 5.71
CA LEU A 276 13.20 0.64 4.43
C LEU A 276 12.68 1.78 3.55
N PHE A 277 11.92 2.72 4.12
CA PHE A 277 11.42 3.88 3.39
C PHE A 277 12.57 4.76 2.89
N GLU A 278 13.54 5.07 3.77
CA GLU A 278 14.76 5.79 3.37
C GLU A 278 15.50 5.08 2.22
N TRP A 279 15.65 3.76 2.32
CA TRP A 279 16.32 2.96 1.30
C TRP A 279 15.59 3.01 -0.04
N VAL A 280 14.26 2.88 -0.05
CA VAL A 280 13.44 2.97 -1.26
C VAL A 280 13.58 4.35 -1.92
N LEU A 281 13.53 5.44 -1.14
CA LEU A 281 13.65 6.80 -1.68
C LEU A 281 15.01 7.10 -2.33
N LYS A 282 16.06 6.40 -1.88
CA LYS A 282 17.43 6.53 -2.41
C LYS A 282 17.68 5.73 -3.68
N GLN A 283 16.73 4.92 -4.16
CA GLN A 283 16.92 4.14 -5.38
C GLN A 283 16.87 5.03 -6.62
N GLU A 284 17.89 4.93 -7.48
CA GLU A 284 18.03 5.73 -8.70
C GLU A 284 16.90 5.44 -9.70
N CYS A 285 16.44 4.20 -9.79
CA CYS A 285 15.32 3.78 -10.65
C CYS A 285 14.00 4.51 -10.35
N PHE A 286 13.87 5.12 -9.15
CA PHE A 286 12.68 5.86 -8.75
C PHE A 286 12.86 7.38 -8.84
N GLU A 287 13.93 7.86 -9.47
CA GLU A 287 14.12 9.29 -9.76
C GLU A 287 12.91 9.93 -10.42
N ASN A 288 12.29 9.18 -11.35
CA ASN A 288 11.19 9.68 -12.15
C ASN A 288 9.80 9.25 -11.69
N THR A 289 9.70 8.57 -10.54
CA THR A 289 8.51 7.87 -10.06
C THR A 289 7.75 8.70 -9.02
N SER A 290 6.41 8.64 -9.06
CA SER A 290 5.56 9.28 -8.03
C SER A 290 5.45 8.41 -6.77
N PHE A 291 5.39 9.03 -5.59
CA PHE A 291 5.37 8.31 -4.31
C PHE A 291 4.09 8.55 -3.51
N MET A 292 3.33 7.50 -3.26
CA MET A 292 2.15 7.55 -2.36
C MET A 292 2.50 6.86 -1.04
N LEU A 293 2.26 7.51 0.09
CA LEU A 293 2.47 6.92 1.41
C LEU A 293 1.14 6.55 2.07
N PHE A 294 0.98 5.29 2.42
CA PHE A 294 -0.18 4.77 3.10
C PHE A 294 0.18 4.52 4.56
N LEU A 295 -0.41 5.33 5.46
CA LEU A 295 -0.31 5.16 6.91
C LEU A 295 -1.43 4.21 7.35
N ASN A 296 -1.15 2.92 7.26
CA ASN A 296 -2.11 1.84 7.42
C ASN A 296 -2.26 1.40 8.89
N LYS A 297 -3.34 0.65 9.18
CA LYS A 297 -3.71 0.15 10.52
C LYS A 297 -4.00 1.27 11.52
N PHE A 298 -4.57 2.38 11.04
CA PHE A 298 -4.99 3.49 11.91
C PHE A 298 -6.00 3.05 12.98
N ASP A 299 -6.90 2.13 12.64
CA ASP A 299 -7.90 1.56 13.56
C ASP A 299 -7.27 0.83 14.75
N ILE A 300 -6.11 0.19 14.56
CA ILE A 300 -5.34 -0.45 15.62
C ILE A 300 -4.52 0.60 16.38
N PHE A 301 -3.94 1.56 15.67
CA PHE A 301 -3.20 2.67 16.25
C PHE A 301 -4.08 3.50 17.20
N GLU A 302 -5.30 3.85 16.80
CA GLU A 302 -6.27 4.61 17.62
C GLU A 302 -6.54 3.94 18.97
N LYS A 303 -6.68 2.62 18.99
CA LYS A 303 -6.92 1.85 20.22
C LYS A 303 -5.68 1.76 21.12
N LYS A 304 -4.49 1.83 20.52
CA LYS A 304 -3.21 1.55 21.19
C LYS A 304 -2.52 2.80 21.71
N VAL A 305 -2.56 3.91 20.97
CA VAL A 305 -1.74 5.11 21.23
C VAL A 305 -2.02 5.76 22.59
N LEU A 306 -3.22 5.59 23.13
CA LEU A 306 -3.59 6.07 24.46
C LEU A 306 -3.05 5.21 25.61
N ASN A 307 -2.67 3.96 25.33
CA ASN A 307 -2.22 2.99 26.34
C ASN A 307 -0.70 2.79 26.29
N VAL A 308 -0.09 2.85 25.10
CA VAL A 308 1.34 2.69 24.89
C VAL A 308 1.90 3.98 24.25
N PRO A 309 2.77 4.73 24.95
CA PRO A 309 3.25 6.02 24.45
C PRO A 309 4.12 5.84 23.20
N LEU A 310 4.04 6.78 22.24
CA LEU A 310 4.85 6.70 21.01
C LEU A 310 6.37 6.68 21.28
N SER A 311 6.80 7.26 22.40
CA SER A 311 8.22 7.36 22.78
C SER A 311 8.91 6.02 23.04
N VAL A 312 8.17 4.90 23.11
CA VAL A 312 8.77 3.55 23.10
C VAL A 312 9.50 3.25 21.78
N CYS A 313 9.08 3.90 20.69
CA CYS A 313 9.80 3.88 19.43
C CYS A 313 10.90 4.95 19.45
N GLU A 314 12.15 4.54 19.20
CA GLU A 314 13.29 5.45 19.18
C GLU A 314 13.08 6.64 18.23
N TRP A 315 12.43 6.45 17.09
CA TRP A 315 12.17 7.51 16.11
C TRP A 315 11.19 8.58 16.60
N PHE A 316 10.37 8.25 17.59
CA PHE A 316 9.30 9.08 18.13
C PHE A 316 9.55 9.49 19.59
N ASN A 317 10.80 9.38 20.07
CA ASN A 317 11.18 9.70 21.45
C ASN A 317 10.95 11.18 21.84
N ASP A 318 10.87 12.07 20.86
CA ASP A 318 10.61 13.50 20.99
C ASP A 318 9.12 13.85 20.92
N TYR A 319 8.23 12.86 20.78
CA TYR A 319 6.80 13.07 20.85
C TYR A 319 6.37 13.52 22.24
N GLN A 320 5.64 14.63 22.31
CA GLN A 320 5.02 15.12 23.53
C GLN A 320 3.52 15.31 23.29
N PRO A 321 2.64 14.59 24.01
CA PRO A 321 1.20 14.78 23.87
C PRO A 321 0.82 16.17 24.40
N VAL A 322 0.11 16.95 23.57
CA VAL A 322 -0.36 18.30 23.90
C VAL A 322 -1.85 18.34 24.26
N SER A 323 -2.54 17.20 24.13
CA SER A 323 -3.97 17.04 24.35
C SER A 323 -4.26 15.62 24.84
N THR A 324 -5.51 15.35 25.24
CA THR A 324 -5.93 14.05 25.79
C THR A 324 -7.05 13.42 24.95
N GLY A 325 -7.15 12.09 25.00
CA GLY A 325 -8.24 11.35 24.35
C GLY A 325 -8.22 11.47 22.82
N LYS A 326 -9.35 11.83 22.19
CA LYS A 326 -9.43 11.89 20.72
C LYS A 326 -8.45 12.88 20.08
N GLN A 327 -8.23 14.03 20.71
CA GLN A 327 -7.30 15.03 20.21
C GLN A 327 -5.84 14.53 20.27
N GLU A 328 -5.53 13.67 21.25
CA GLU A 328 -4.21 13.05 21.37
C GLU A 328 -3.95 12.08 20.22
N ILE A 329 -4.95 11.29 19.84
CA ILE A 329 -4.87 10.36 18.71
C ILE A 329 -4.60 11.12 17.40
N GLU A 330 -5.33 12.20 17.15
CA GLU A 330 -5.15 13.05 15.96
C GLU A 330 -3.76 13.70 15.96
N HIS A 331 -3.32 14.24 17.10
CA HIS A 331 -2.00 14.84 17.24
C HIS A 331 -0.87 13.82 17.05
N ALA A 332 -1.01 12.62 17.61
CA ALA A 332 -0.07 11.53 17.46
C ALA A 332 0.03 11.08 15.99
N TYR A 333 -1.11 10.96 15.30
CA TYR A 333 -1.15 10.64 13.88
C TYR A 333 -0.45 11.72 13.04
N GLU A 334 -0.78 13.00 13.24
CA GLU A 334 -0.14 14.10 12.52
C GLU A 334 1.36 14.18 12.80
N PHE A 335 1.79 13.87 14.03
CA PHE A 335 3.21 13.74 14.36
C PHE A 335 3.90 12.62 13.57
N VAL A 336 3.34 11.41 13.55
CA VAL A 336 3.90 10.27 12.78
C VAL A 336 3.95 10.61 11.29
N LYS A 337 2.87 11.19 10.74
CA LYS A 337 2.82 11.67 9.36
C LYS A 337 3.93 12.68 9.08
N LYS A 338 4.10 13.68 9.95
CA LYS A 338 5.15 14.69 9.82
C LYS A 338 6.56 14.07 9.82
N LYS A 339 6.81 13.05 10.66
CA LYS A 339 8.09 12.32 10.66
C LYS A 339 8.39 11.67 9.31
N PHE A 340 7.39 11.05 8.67
CA PHE A 340 7.55 10.50 7.32
C PHE A 340 7.73 11.59 6.24
N GLU A 341 7.01 12.71 6.34
CA GLU A 341 7.18 13.86 5.45
C GLU A 341 8.60 14.45 5.53
N GLU A 342 9.07 14.70 6.76
CA GLU A 342 10.44 15.17 7.02
C GLU A 342 11.47 14.20 6.45
N LEU A 343 11.24 12.89 6.62
CA LEU A 343 12.11 11.85 6.09
C LEU A 343 12.13 11.82 4.56
N TYR A 344 10.98 11.99 3.93
CA TYR A 344 10.83 12.11 2.48
C TYR A 344 11.65 13.30 1.98
N PHE A 345 11.35 14.51 2.46
CA PHE A 345 12.02 15.73 2.00
C PHE A 345 13.52 15.75 2.29
N LYS A 346 13.99 15.08 3.35
CA LYS A 346 15.41 14.91 3.65
C LYS A 346 16.10 13.93 2.71
N SER A 347 15.40 12.89 2.27
CA SER A 347 15.98 11.79 1.47
C SER A 347 15.81 11.98 -0.03
N THR A 348 14.96 12.91 -0.45
CA THR A 348 14.73 13.24 -1.86
C THR A 348 15.38 14.57 -2.24
N ALA A 349 15.96 14.64 -3.44
CA ALA A 349 16.50 15.90 -3.95
C ALA A 349 15.37 16.95 -4.18
N PRO A 350 15.67 18.26 -4.11
CA PRO A 350 14.65 19.33 -4.19
C PRO A 350 13.80 19.32 -5.47
N ASP A 351 14.31 18.75 -6.55
CA ASP A 351 13.65 18.57 -7.84
C ASP A 351 12.65 17.38 -7.87
N ARG A 352 12.70 16.49 -6.87
CA ARG A 352 11.75 15.38 -6.69
C ARG A 352 10.53 15.76 -5.84
N VAL A 353 10.54 16.95 -5.22
CA VAL A 353 9.52 17.42 -4.26
C VAL A 353 8.13 17.60 -4.90
N ASP A 354 8.08 17.86 -6.20
CA ASP A 354 6.83 18.02 -6.96
C ASP A 354 6.08 16.68 -7.23
N ARG A 355 6.65 15.54 -6.83
CA ARG A 355 6.14 14.20 -7.14
C ARG A 355 5.23 13.65 -6.05
N VAL A 356 4.18 14.42 -5.73
CA VAL A 356 2.94 14.03 -5.01
C VAL A 356 3.13 13.03 -3.85
N PHE A 357 3.82 13.42 -2.78
CA PHE A 357 3.68 12.74 -1.49
C PHE A 357 2.31 13.06 -0.90
N LYS A 358 1.44 12.06 -0.81
CA LYS A 358 0.13 12.18 -0.14
C LYS A 358 0.04 11.11 0.95
N PRO A 359 0.08 11.48 2.23
CA PRO A 359 -0.14 10.53 3.33
C PRO A 359 -1.63 10.23 3.44
N PHE A 360 -1.98 8.95 3.41
CA PHE A 360 -3.36 8.51 3.50
C PHE A 360 -3.66 7.77 4.80
N GLN A 361 -4.78 8.15 5.41
CA GLN A 361 -5.43 7.43 6.50
C GLN A 361 -6.59 6.64 5.91
N PHE A 362 -6.45 5.31 5.82
CA PHE A 362 -7.59 4.47 5.49
C PHE A 362 -7.61 3.26 6.43
N PRO A 363 -8.68 3.07 7.20
CA PRO A 363 -9.08 1.74 7.61
C PRO A 363 -9.21 0.89 6.35
N THR A 364 -8.68 -0.34 6.37
CA THR A 364 -8.77 -1.27 5.24
C THR A 364 -10.22 -1.49 4.79
N ALA A 365 -11.19 -1.35 5.70
CA ALA A 365 -12.62 -1.34 5.40
C ALA A 365 -13.08 -0.08 4.61
N LEU A 366 -12.51 1.09 4.87
CA LEU A 366 -12.89 2.38 4.25
C LEU A 366 -12.36 2.54 2.82
N ILE A 367 -11.32 1.82 2.42
CA ILE A 367 -10.85 1.78 1.01
C ILE A 367 -11.98 1.27 0.09
N SER A 368 -12.78 0.32 0.57
CA SER A 368 -13.93 -0.20 -0.18
C SER A 368 -15.09 0.80 -0.29
N LEU A 369 -15.35 1.56 0.79
CA LEU A 369 -16.40 2.59 0.83
C LEU A 369 -16.02 3.83 0.01
N CYS A 370 -14.77 4.28 0.10
CA CYS A 370 -14.26 5.45 -0.59
C CYS A 370 -13.76 5.12 -2.01
N SER A 371 -14.47 4.23 -2.71
CA SER A 371 -14.13 3.81 -4.08
C SER A 371 -13.94 5.01 -5.00
N HIS A 372 -14.71 6.09 -4.86
CA HIS A 372 -14.56 7.30 -5.66
C HIS A 372 -13.28 8.10 -5.35
N ALA A 373 -12.90 8.23 -4.08
CA ALA A 373 -11.67 8.93 -3.70
C ALA A 373 -10.43 8.11 -4.08
N PHE A 374 -10.49 6.78 -3.93
CA PHE A 374 -9.42 5.87 -4.34
C PHE A 374 -9.32 5.76 -5.87
N LYS A 375 -10.45 5.71 -6.58
CA LYS A 375 -10.52 5.84 -8.05
C LYS A 375 -9.93 7.18 -8.47
N SER A 376 -10.38 8.29 -7.92
CA SER A 376 -9.79 9.60 -8.20
C SER A 376 -8.30 9.68 -7.82
N LEU A 377 -7.84 8.97 -6.79
CA LEU A 377 -6.43 8.95 -6.41
C LEU A 377 -5.54 8.28 -7.46
N ILE A 378 -5.97 7.11 -7.95
CA ILE A 378 -5.25 6.34 -8.97
C ILE A 378 -5.47 6.90 -10.38
N LEU A 379 -6.65 7.50 -10.62
CA LEU A 379 -7.16 7.90 -11.93
C LEU A 379 -7.24 9.42 -12.15
N SER A 380 -6.94 10.26 -11.14
CA SER A 380 -6.90 11.71 -11.36
C SER A 380 -5.92 11.98 -12.49
N GLU A 381 -6.30 12.89 -13.38
CA GLU A 381 -5.63 13.26 -14.64
C GLU A 381 -4.17 13.74 -14.45
N SER A 382 -3.48 13.52 -13.33
CA SER A 382 -2.14 14.07 -13.11
C SER A 382 -1.23 13.21 -12.21
N ILE A 383 -0.95 11.96 -12.60
CA ILE A 383 0.46 11.51 -12.47
C ILE A 383 1.33 12.20 -13.55
N THR A 384 0.70 12.65 -14.64
CA THR A 384 1.35 13.26 -15.81
C THR A 384 0.98 14.73 -16.08
N ASP A 385 -0.28 15.20 -15.92
CA ASP A 385 -0.66 16.54 -16.45
C ASP A 385 -0.17 17.76 -15.67
N PHE A 386 0.37 17.62 -14.46
CA PHE A 386 1.09 18.74 -13.84
C PHE A 386 2.40 19.05 -14.57
N ARG A 387 2.95 18.10 -15.34
CA ARG A 387 4.18 18.29 -16.13
C ARG A 387 4.00 19.26 -17.28
N SER A 388 2.80 19.37 -17.89
CA SER A 388 2.59 20.22 -19.08
C SER A 388 2.23 21.66 -18.72
N GLY A 389 1.42 21.88 -17.68
CA GLY A 389 1.01 23.21 -17.25
C GLY A 389 2.15 24.03 -16.62
N TYR A 390 2.94 23.42 -15.72
CA TYR A 390 3.99 24.12 -14.98
C TYR A 390 5.21 24.48 -15.83
N SER A 391 5.56 23.64 -16.81
CA SER A 391 6.65 23.89 -17.74
C SER A 391 6.29 24.97 -18.77
N GLN A 392 5.02 25.05 -19.20
CA GLN A 392 4.52 26.16 -20.02
C GLN A 392 4.47 27.49 -19.24
N LEU A 393 4.02 27.47 -17.97
CA LEU A 393 3.96 28.68 -17.12
C LEU A 393 5.36 29.25 -16.81
N ARG A 394 6.38 28.41 -16.57
CA ARG A 394 7.77 28.86 -16.35
C ARG A 394 8.39 29.52 -17.58
N SER A 395 7.94 29.17 -18.78
CA SER A 395 8.46 29.74 -20.02
C SER A 395 7.87 31.12 -20.38
N HIS A 396 6.79 31.54 -19.70
CA HIS A 396 6.01 32.72 -20.08
C HIS A 396 5.80 33.77 -18.97
N THR A 397 6.39 33.62 -17.77
CA THR A 397 6.25 34.64 -16.70
C THR A 397 7.58 35.04 -16.06
N SER A 398 7.66 36.33 -15.71
CA SER A 398 8.83 36.94 -15.06
C SER A 398 9.12 36.30 -13.69
N PRO A 399 10.40 36.14 -13.28
CA PRO A 399 10.80 35.50 -12.02
C PRO A 399 10.10 36.06 -10.77
N SER A 400 9.70 37.33 -10.79
CA SER A 400 9.00 38.02 -9.70
C SER A 400 7.57 37.52 -9.48
N ILE A 401 6.89 37.06 -10.53
CA ILE A 401 5.50 36.56 -10.47
C ILE A 401 5.48 35.15 -9.86
N ASN A 402 6.47 34.32 -10.18
CA ASN A 402 6.59 32.96 -9.61
C ASN A 402 6.81 32.98 -8.09
N LEU A 403 7.57 33.95 -7.58
CA LEU A 403 7.77 34.16 -6.15
C LEU A 403 6.49 34.65 -5.44
N PHE A 404 5.66 35.43 -6.12
CA PHE A 404 4.37 35.90 -5.60
C PHE A 404 3.35 34.76 -5.48
N TYR A 405 3.25 33.89 -6.49
CA TYR A 405 2.36 32.72 -6.48
C TYR A 405 2.73 31.71 -5.39
N GLU A 406 4.03 31.43 -5.20
CA GLU A 406 4.47 30.52 -4.12
C GLU A 406 4.18 31.08 -2.71
N SER A 407 4.32 32.39 -2.52
CA SER A 407 4.04 33.05 -1.24
C SER A 407 2.53 33.07 -0.92
N LEU A 408 1.69 33.28 -1.95
CA LEU A 408 0.23 33.31 -1.82
C LEU A 408 -0.34 31.91 -1.52
N LEU A 409 0.14 30.87 -2.21
CA LEU A 409 -0.30 29.49 -1.97
C LEU A 409 0.10 28.97 -0.58
N ARG A 410 1.30 29.33 -0.08
CA ARG A 410 1.71 29.01 1.30
C ARG A 410 0.86 29.72 2.36
N LYS A 411 0.40 30.94 2.09
CA LYS A 411 -0.45 31.71 3.03
C LYS A 411 -1.90 31.23 3.06
N ILE A 412 -2.47 30.88 1.90
CA ILE A 412 -3.83 30.31 1.81
C ILE A 412 -3.89 28.94 2.51
N TRP A 413 -2.83 28.13 2.41
CA TRP A 413 -2.73 26.84 3.08
C TRP A 413 -2.67 26.94 4.62
N HIS A 414 -2.06 28.00 5.15
CA HIS A 414 -1.85 28.15 6.59
C HIS A 414 -3.00 28.84 7.36
N ASN A 415 -3.89 29.59 6.69
CA ASN A 415 -4.88 30.44 7.37
C ASN A 415 -6.35 29.94 7.37
N SER A 416 -6.67 28.78 6.78
CA SER A 416 -8.06 28.27 6.82
C SER A 416 -8.39 27.64 8.18
N ARG A 417 -9.13 28.39 9.00
CA ARG A 417 -9.51 28.03 10.37
C ARG A 417 -10.79 27.18 10.49
N ASP A 418 -11.44 26.84 9.38
CA ASP A 418 -12.67 26.04 9.43
C ASP A 418 -12.62 24.90 8.39
N ARG A 419 -12.26 23.70 8.86
CA ARG A 419 -11.88 22.54 8.02
C ARG A 419 -12.99 21.52 7.80
N SER A 420 -14.21 21.75 8.32
CA SER A 420 -15.28 20.75 8.27
C SER A 420 -16.34 21.02 7.19
N SER A 421 -16.68 22.29 6.90
CA SER A 421 -17.72 22.62 5.91
C SER A 421 -17.20 22.74 4.47
N LEU A 422 -15.97 23.24 4.29
CA LEU A 422 -15.31 23.37 2.98
C LEU A 422 -14.84 22.03 2.40
N PHE A 423 -14.61 21.03 3.26
CA PHE A 423 -14.12 19.72 2.83
C PHE A 423 -15.17 18.94 2.02
N PHE A 424 -16.46 19.16 2.26
CA PHE A 424 -17.54 18.54 1.50
C PHE A 424 -17.85 19.27 0.17
N SER A 425 -17.69 20.59 0.10
CA SER A 425 -17.98 21.35 -1.12
C SER A 425 -16.85 21.34 -2.15
N PHE A 426 -15.60 21.12 -1.73
CA PHE A 426 -14.44 21.07 -2.63
C PHE A 426 -14.35 19.78 -3.47
N ILE A 427 -14.99 18.70 -3.00
CA ILE A 427 -14.99 17.39 -3.67
C ILE A 427 -15.87 17.39 -4.92
N GLU A 428 -16.88 18.25 -5.01
CA GLU A 428 -17.85 18.18 -6.11
C GLU A 428 -17.43 18.93 -7.40
N SER A 429 -16.57 19.97 -7.35
CA SER A 429 -16.16 20.69 -8.57
C SER A 429 -14.92 21.60 -8.39
N PRO A 430 -13.69 21.05 -8.51
CA PRO A 430 -12.44 21.83 -8.39
C PRO A 430 -12.31 22.96 -9.45
N TRP A 431 -12.82 22.71 -10.67
CA TRP A 431 -12.70 23.62 -11.81
C TRP A 431 -13.54 24.90 -11.68
N ARG A 432 -14.68 24.85 -10.97
CA ARG A 432 -15.54 26.04 -10.75
C ARG A 432 -14.85 27.07 -9.87
N TRP A 433 -14.21 26.63 -8.80
CA TRP A 433 -13.49 27.51 -7.88
C TRP A 433 -12.16 28.00 -8.48
N PHE A 434 -11.46 27.15 -9.23
CA PHE A 434 -10.25 27.56 -9.93
C PHE A 434 -10.54 28.64 -10.99
N SER A 435 -11.63 28.52 -11.76
CA SER A 435 -12.06 29.57 -12.69
C SER A 435 -12.54 30.84 -11.99
N LEU A 436 -13.26 30.76 -10.87
CA LEU A 436 -13.70 31.94 -10.10
C LEU A 436 -12.51 32.72 -9.52
N ILE A 437 -11.54 32.02 -8.95
CA ILE A 437 -10.32 32.62 -8.38
C ILE A 437 -9.44 33.23 -9.49
N LEU A 438 -9.31 32.57 -10.64
CA LEU A 438 -8.59 33.12 -11.80
C LEU A 438 -9.30 34.34 -12.40
N MET A 439 -10.63 34.34 -12.46
CA MET A 439 -11.40 35.43 -13.06
C MET A 439 -11.40 36.69 -12.17
N GLU A 440 -11.49 36.54 -10.84
CA GLU A 440 -11.37 37.67 -9.91
C GLU A 440 -9.93 38.18 -9.77
N ALA A 441 -8.93 37.29 -9.77
CA ALA A 441 -7.52 37.70 -9.79
C ALA A 441 -7.17 38.47 -11.06
N HIS A 442 -7.74 38.09 -12.21
CA HIS A 442 -7.59 38.85 -13.45
C HIS A 442 -8.31 40.20 -13.42
N LEU A 443 -9.51 40.30 -12.81
CA LEU A 443 -10.23 41.58 -12.68
C LEU A 443 -9.50 42.58 -11.78
N ILE A 444 -8.91 42.11 -10.67
CA ILE A 444 -8.18 42.94 -9.71
C ILE A 444 -6.87 43.45 -10.32
N CYS A 445 -6.14 42.60 -11.06
CA CYS A 445 -4.95 43.02 -11.80
C CYS A 445 -5.24 43.99 -12.97
N PHE A 446 -6.44 43.95 -13.55
CA PHE A 446 -6.83 44.86 -14.64
C PHE A 446 -7.32 46.23 -14.14
N GLN A 447 -7.80 46.32 -12.89
CA GLN A 447 -8.23 47.58 -12.29
C GLN A 447 -7.10 48.34 -11.57
N SER A 448 -5.99 47.69 -11.21
CA SER A 448 -4.86 48.32 -10.52
C SER A 448 -3.74 48.75 -11.47
N SER A 449 -4.05 49.48 -12.55
CA SER A 449 -3.06 50.25 -13.32
C SER A 449 -2.94 51.69 -12.80
N SER A 450 -2.93 51.85 -11.48
CA SER A 450 -2.60 53.10 -10.79
C SER A 450 -1.98 52.75 -9.44
N SER A 451 -0.79 53.26 -9.20
CA SER A 451 0.07 53.02 -8.05
C SER A 451 -0.58 53.41 -6.70
N HIS A 452 -1.18 52.46 -5.99
CA HIS A 452 -1.36 52.51 -4.53
C HIS A 452 -1.36 51.08 -3.96
N LEU A 453 -0.70 50.90 -2.80
CA LEU A 453 -0.73 49.64 -2.04
C LEU A 453 -2.18 49.28 -1.69
N ILE A 454 -2.60 48.09 -2.08
CA ILE A 454 -3.90 47.51 -1.68
C ILE A 454 -3.69 46.86 -0.30
N ASP A 455 -4.45 47.31 0.69
CA ASP A 455 -4.41 46.77 2.05
C ASP A 455 -5.11 45.40 2.11
N LEU A 456 -4.46 44.42 2.73
CA LEU A 456 -4.87 43.01 2.70
C LEU A 456 -6.11 42.70 3.56
N GLU A 457 -6.54 43.62 4.42
CA GLU A 457 -7.76 43.45 5.23
C GLU A 457 -9.05 43.65 4.43
N ASP A 458 -9.06 44.50 3.40
CA ASP A 458 -10.25 44.75 2.57
C ASP A 458 -10.62 43.56 1.68
N ILE A 459 -9.62 42.77 1.25
CA ILE A 459 -9.82 41.54 0.47
C ILE A 459 -10.45 40.44 1.34
N TYR A 460 -10.04 40.35 2.61
CA TYR A 460 -10.57 39.35 3.55
C TYR A 460 -12.02 39.66 3.93
N PHE A 461 -12.38 40.94 4.05
CA PHE A 461 -13.73 41.38 4.40
C PHE A 461 -14.73 41.16 3.26
N HIS A 462 -14.31 41.32 1.99
CA HIS A 462 -15.19 41.11 0.84
C HIS A 462 -15.54 39.64 0.59
N ILE A 463 -14.63 38.70 0.89
CA ILE A 463 -14.84 37.26 0.73
C ILE A 463 -15.85 36.71 1.75
N LEU A 464 -15.89 37.26 2.98
CA LEU A 464 -16.80 36.82 4.04
C LEU A 464 -18.25 37.32 3.86
N VAL A 465 -18.48 38.38 3.08
CA VAL A 465 -19.82 38.98 2.91
C VAL A 465 -20.63 38.33 1.78
N TYR A 466 -19.99 37.54 0.90
CA TYR A 466 -20.63 36.89 -0.25
C TYR A 466 -20.55 35.35 -0.26
N SER A 467 -20.04 34.74 0.81
CA SER A 467 -20.22 33.32 1.16
C SER A 467 -21.38 33.15 2.13
#